data_AF-A0A3D0C4Q0-F1
#
_entry.id   AF-A0A3D0C4Q0-F1
#
_cell.length_a   1.000
_cell.length_b   1.000
_cell.length_c   1.000
_cell.angle_alpha   90.00
_cell.angle_beta   90.00
_cell.angle_gamma   90.00
#
_symmetry.space_group_name_H-M   'P 1'
#
loop_
_entity.id
_entity.type
_entity.pdbx_description
1 polymer ?
#
loop_
_entity_poly.entity_id
_entity_poly.type
_entity_poly.pdbx_seq_one_letter_code
_entity_poly.pdbx_strand_id
1 'polypeptide(L)'
;MAEPEILIDPTKPSARNLSFLKAGAPIIIDISTPAGQKRKFNTYFIGYLPKKYVLIEYPDSSKLGAFSQYIGQGTVITVRGL
;
A
#
# COMPACT_ATOMS: atom_id res chain seq x y z
N MET A 1 13.80 16.11 11.68
CA MET A 1 12.77 16.16 10.63
C MET A 1 11.96 14.88 10.79
N ALA A 2 10.78 14.96 11.40
CA ALA A 2 10.01 13.78 11.78
C ALA A 2 9.43 13.13 10.52
N GLU A 3 9.87 11.91 10.24
CA GLU A 3 9.32 11.05 9.19
C GLU A 3 7.85 10.78 9.54
N PRO A 4 6.89 10.89 8.59
CA PRO A 4 5.50 10.64 8.90
C PRO A 4 5.36 9.19 9.38
N GLU A 5 4.97 9.05 10.65
CA GLU A 5 4.71 7.77 11.28
C GLU A 5 3.67 7.02 10.44
N ILE A 6 4.02 5.82 10.02
CA ILE A 6 3.07 4.90 9.41
C ILE A 6 2.07 4.59 10.52
N LEU A 7 0.91 5.25 10.50
CA LEU A 7 -0.19 5.02 11.43
C LEU A 7 -0.76 3.61 11.20
N ILE A 8 -0.05 2.61 11.70
CA ILE A 8 -0.59 1.28 11.97
C ILE A 8 -1.34 1.38 13.29
N ASP A 9 -2.63 1.74 13.24
CA ASP A 9 -3.56 1.68 14.39
C ASP A 9 -3.35 0.34 15.15
N PRO A 10 -2.67 0.34 16.32
CA PRO A 10 -2.27 -0.89 17.00
C PRO A 10 -3.45 -1.59 17.69
N THR A 11 -4.61 -0.93 17.75
CA THR A 11 -5.88 -1.45 18.26
C THR A 11 -6.67 -2.21 17.20
N LYS A 12 -6.31 -2.13 15.91
CA LYS A 12 -6.96 -2.90 14.84
C LYS A 12 -6.16 -4.19 14.60
N PRO A 13 -6.82 -5.37 14.52
CA PRO A 13 -6.17 -6.65 14.22
C PRO A 13 -5.65 -6.76 12.78
N SER A 14 -5.18 -5.67 12.18
CA SER A 14 -4.66 -5.62 10.80
C SER A 14 -3.38 -6.44 10.67
N ALA A 15 -2.47 -6.37 11.67
CA ALA A 15 -1.23 -7.15 11.68
C ALA A 15 -1.45 -8.67 11.72
N ARG A 16 -2.58 -9.15 12.27
CA ARG A 16 -2.91 -10.59 12.31
C ARG A 16 -3.30 -11.12 10.93
N ASN A 17 -3.77 -10.26 10.03
CA ASN A 17 -4.22 -10.65 8.69
C ASN A 17 -3.09 -10.67 7.66
N LEU A 18 -1.98 -9.96 7.90
CA LEU A 18 -0.80 -9.97 7.01
C LEU A 18 -0.13 -11.35 6.93
N SER A 19 -0.22 -12.17 7.98
CA SER A 19 0.28 -13.55 7.94
C SER A 19 -0.49 -14.46 6.97
N PHE A 20 -1.70 -14.08 6.55
CA PHE A 20 -2.46 -14.82 5.54
C PHE A 20 -2.13 -14.39 4.10
N LEU A 21 -1.55 -13.19 3.93
CA LEU A 21 -1.08 -12.72 2.63
C LEU A 21 0.22 -13.43 2.27
N LYS A 22 0.13 -14.38 1.33
CA LYS A 22 1.31 -15.04 0.77
C LYS A 22 2.04 -14.08 -0.17
N ALA A 23 3.38 -14.13 -0.14
CA ALA A 23 4.19 -13.48 -1.17
C ALA A 23 3.74 -13.96 -2.57
N GLY A 24 3.61 -13.03 -3.50
CA GLY A 24 3.04 -13.24 -4.83
C GLY A 24 1.52 -13.18 -4.91
N ALA A 25 0.80 -12.95 -3.80
CA ALA A 25 -0.65 -12.82 -3.85
C ALA A 25 -1.07 -11.53 -4.58
N PRO A 26 -2.07 -11.58 -5.48
CA PRO A 26 -2.61 -10.38 -6.11
C PRO A 26 -3.34 -9.54 -5.07
N ILE A 27 -3.00 -8.26 -5.01
CA ILE A 27 -3.61 -7.26 -4.13
C ILE A 27 -4.07 -6.06 -4.93
N ILE A 28 -5.00 -5.31 -4.35
CA ILE A 28 -5.48 -4.06 -4.93
C ILE A 28 -5.06 -2.93 -4.00
N ILE A 29 -4.35 -1.95 -4.55
CA ILE A 29 -4.03 -0.71 -3.84
C ILE A 29 -4.92 0.41 -4.33
N ASP A 30 -5.44 1.20 -3.41
CA ASP A 30 -6.22 2.40 -3.69
C ASP A 30 -5.36 3.61 -3.33
N ILE A 31 -4.93 4.35 -4.35
CA ILE A 31 -4.06 5.52 -4.20
C ILE A 31 -4.94 6.76 -4.15
N SER A 32 -4.85 7.51 -3.05
CA SER A 32 -5.53 8.79 -2.90
C SER A 32 -4.58 9.93 -3.27
N THR A 33 -4.92 10.71 -4.29
CA THR A 33 -4.17 11.93 -4.63
C THR A 33 -4.44 13.02 -3.58
N PRO A 34 -3.53 13.99 -3.41
CA PRO A 34 -3.77 15.15 -2.54
C PRO A 34 -5.02 15.95 -2.92
N ALA A 35 -5.43 15.88 -4.19
CA ALA A 35 -6.67 16.47 -4.70
C ALA A 35 -7.93 15.64 -4.37
N GLY A 36 -7.81 14.57 -3.58
CA GLY A 36 -8.92 13.71 -3.15
C GLY A 36 -9.37 12.66 -4.17
N GLN A 37 -8.69 12.54 -5.31
CA GLN A 37 -9.02 11.52 -6.30
C GLN A 37 -8.47 10.16 -5.87
N LYS A 38 -9.31 9.12 -5.94
CA LYS A 38 -8.95 7.77 -5.54
C LYS A 38 -8.95 6.87 -6.76
N ARG A 39 -7.87 6.11 -6.96
CA ARG A 39 -7.78 5.15 -8.07
C ARG A 39 -7.19 3.84 -7.60
N LYS A 40 -7.82 2.77 -8.06
CA LYS A 40 -7.45 1.39 -7.75
C LYS A 40 -6.45 0.85 -8.77
N PHE A 41 -5.42 0.19 -8.29
CA PHE A 41 -4.41 -0.48 -9.09
C PHE A 41 -4.21 -1.90 -8.56
N ASN A 42 -4.12 -2.85 -9.48
CA ASN A 42 -3.77 -4.21 -9.15
C ASN A 42 -2.25 -4.34 -9.14
N THR A 43 -1.72 -4.92 -8.07
CA THR A 43 -0.30 -5.25 -7.92
C THR A 43 -0.17 -6.56 -7.14
N TYR A 44 1.04 -6.98 -6.82
CA TYR A 44 1.31 -8.17 -6.03
C TYR A 44 1.93 -7.83 -4.69
N PHE A 45 1.60 -8.62 -3.69
CA PHE A 45 2.21 -8.54 -2.37
C PHE A 45 3.58 -9.23 -2.40
N ILE A 46 4.65 -8.54 -2.01
CA ILE A 46 5.99 -9.14 -1.95
C ILE A 46 6.23 -9.76 -0.58
N GLY A 47 5.86 -9.05 0.49
CA GLY A 47 6.14 -9.48 1.85
C GLY A 47 5.95 -8.37 2.86
N TYR A 48 6.43 -8.58 4.07
CA TYR A 48 6.40 -7.56 5.10
C TYR A 48 7.65 -7.65 5.97
N LEU A 49 8.14 -6.49 6.42
CA LEU A 49 9.09 -6.39 7.50
C LEU A 49 8.29 -6.20 8.80
N PRO A 50 8.35 -7.14 9.75
CA PRO A 50 7.54 -7.10 10.97
C PRO A 50 7.63 -5.74 11.66
N LYS A 51 6.46 -5.17 12.00
CA LYS A 51 6.30 -3.91 12.74
C LYS A 51 6.87 -2.66 12.06
N LYS A 52 7.29 -2.72 10.79
CA LYS A 52 7.86 -1.58 10.08
C LYS A 52 7.22 -1.31 8.73
N TYR A 53 7.28 -2.27 7.80
CA TYR A 53 6.92 -2.01 6.41
C TYR A 53 6.17 -3.19 5.79
N VAL A 54 5.33 -2.86 4.82
CA VAL A 54 4.66 -3.80 3.92
C VAL A 54 5.30 -3.59 2.55
N LEU A 55 5.84 -4.65 1.96
CA LEU A 55 6.45 -4.62 0.64
C LEU A 55 5.42 -5.06 -0.38
N ILE A 56 5.17 -4.19 -1.36
CA ILE A 56 4.29 -4.44 -2.50
C ILE A 56 5.07 -4.19 -3.78
N GLU A 57 4.72 -4.92 -4.82
CA GLU A 57 5.29 -4.68 -6.14
C GLU A 57 4.83 -3.33 -6.66
N TYR A 58 5.70 -2.65 -7.40
CA TYR A 58 5.33 -1.41 -8.06
C TYR A 58 4.29 -1.74 -9.14
N PRO A 59 3.12 -1.09 -9.15
CA PRO A 59 2.09 -1.38 -10.15
C PRO A 59 2.60 -1.08 -11.56
N ASP A 60 2.01 -1.73 -12.56
CA ASP A 60 2.38 -1.50 -13.96
C ASP A 60 2.33 0.00 -14.32
N SER A 61 3.50 0.56 -14.64
CA SER A 61 3.71 1.97 -14.99
C SER A 61 2.80 2.41 -16.14
N SER A 62 2.45 1.49 -17.05
CA SER A 62 1.55 1.72 -18.18
C SER A 62 0.12 2.00 -17.72
N LYS A 63 -0.29 1.43 -16.58
CA LYS A 63 -1.62 1.61 -15.98
C LYS A 63 -1.67 2.78 -15.01
N LEU A 64 -0.54 3.08 -14.37
CA LEU A 64 -0.42 4.20 -13.43
C LEU A 64 -0.53 5.56 -14.12
N GLY A 65 0.16 5.76 -15.24
CA GLY A 65 0.22 7.06 -15.92
C GLY A 65 0.59 8.18 -14.94
N ALA A 66 -0.20 9.26 -14.94
CA ALA A 66 0.00 10.40 -14.04
C ALA A 66 -0.19 10.09 -12.54
N PHE A 67 -0.67 8.90 -12.16
CA PHE A 67 -0.74 8.51 -10.75
C PHE A 67 0.60 8.09 -10.15
N SER A 68 1.57 7.72 -11.00
CA SER A 68 2.92 7.37 -10.56
C SER A 68 3.59 8.50 -9.76
N GLN A 69 3.33 9.76 -10.13
CA GLN A 69 3.87 10.94 -9.45
C GLN A 69 3.33 11.13 -8.03
N TYR A 70 2.19 10.50 -7.71
CA TYR A 70 1.61 10.52 -6.37
C TYR A 70 2.04 9.31 -5.54
N ILE A 71 2.76 8.33 -6.12
CA ILE A 71 3.40 7.25 -5.35
C ILE A 71 4.70 7.80 -4.79
N GLY A 72 4.59 8.47 -3.65
CA GLY A 72 5.71 9.06 -2.93
C GLY A 72 5.52 8.95 -1.43
N GLN A 73 6.54 9.34 -0.68
CA GLN A 73 6.47 9.39 0.78
C GLN A 73 5.39 10.38 1.23
N GLY A 74 4.57 9.96 2.20
CA GLY A 74 3.46 10.77 2.72
C GLY A 74 2.12 10.55 2.02
N THR A 75 2.07 9.80 0.92
CA THR A 75 0.81 9.43 0.28
C THR A 75 0.09 8.34 1.06
N VAL A 76 -1.19 8.55 1.35
CA VAL A 76 -2.04 7.54 1.98
C VAL A 76 -2.52 6.54 0.92
N ILE A 77 -2.14 5.28 1.11
CA ILE A 77 -2.52 4.17 0.23
C ILE A 77 -3.31 3.16 1.05
N THR A 78 -4.47 2.75 0.54
CA THR A 78 -5.24 1.66 1.14
C THR A 78 -4.91 0.36 0.42
N VAL A 79 -4.39 -0.62 1.15
CA VAL A 79 -4.11 -1.95 0.60
C VAL A 79 -5.27 -2.88 0.91
N ARG A 80 -5.78 -3.57 -0.12
CA ARG A 80 -6.83 -4.59 0.01
C ARG A 80 -6.29 -5.94 -0.48
N GLY A 81 -6.15 -6.87 0.45
CA GLY A 81 -5.92 -8.29 0.19
C GLY A 81 -7.22 -9.08 0.34
N LEU A 82 -7.33 -10.19 -0.38
CA LEU A 82 -8.39 -11.20 -0.22
C LEU A 82 -8.13 -12.07 1.01
#